data_AF-A0A0N1CNJ1-F1
#
_entry.id   AF-A0A0N1CNJ1-F1
#
_cell.length_a   1.000
_cell.length_b   1.000
_cell.length_c   1.000
_cell.angle_alpha   90.00
_cell.angle_beta   90.00
_cell.angle_gamma   90.00
#
_symmetry.space_group_name_H-M   'P 1'
#
loop_
_entity.id
_entity.type
_entity.pdbx_description
1 polymer ?
#
loop_
_entity_poly.entity_id
_entity_poly.type
_entity_poly.pdbx_seq_one_letter_code
_entity_poly.pdbx_strand_id
1 'polypeptide(L)'
;MNFFERNRFYMNECIVESTKDYLLLMRSGIDVISLKDKSESLYRYWCTCEQRIIQITEQISEDNFWYNLCELIDLDSKLCIVKSLYTQKEKFGFFDTISYEKIIEFSHTDSGFFNHEMCGYNLKEQGHSSIIFFARNMAASKQIFLKERKEQTSV
;
A
#
# COMPACT_ATOMS: atom_id res chain seq x y z
N MET A 1 10.11 -5.89 14.43
CA MET A 1 9.78 -6.42 13.09
C MET A 1 9.28 -5.27 12.22
N ASN A 2 10.15 -4.77 11.34
CA ASN A 2 9.90 -3.60 10.51
C ASN A 2 8.82 -3.89 9.45
N PHE A 3 8.17 -2.86 8.88
CA PHE A 3 7.24 -3.00 7.74
C PHE A 3 7.90 -3.78 6.58
N PHE A 4 9.22 -3.63 6.38
CA PHE A 4 9.99 -4.43 5.45
C PHE A 4 10.21 -5.89 5.86
N GLU A 5 10.12 -6.26 7.14
CA GLU A 5 10.13 -7.68 7.55
C GLU A 5 8.73 -8.31 7.43
N ARG A 6 7.67 -7.52 7.61
CA ARG A 6 6.28 -7.93 7.29
C ARG A 6 6.01 -7.96 5.79
N ASN A 7 6.67 -7.09 5.01
CA ASN A 7 6.62 -7.08 3.55
C ASN A 7 7.73 -7.88 2.87
N ARG A 8 8.76 -8.33 3.60
CA ARG A 8 9.61 -9.43 3.16
C ARG A 8 8.80 -10.70 2.98
N PHE A 9 7.74 -10.90 3.76
CA PHE A 9 6.78 -11.97 3.52
C PHE A 9 5.97 -11.78 2.23
N TYR A 10 5.88 -10.55 1.69
CA TYR A 10 5.33 -10.26 0.36
C TYR A 10 6.39 -10.29 -0.76
N MET A 11 7.67 -10.40 -0.40
CA MET A 11 8.82 -10.51 -1.31
C MET A 11 9.75 -11.67 -0.94
N ASN A 12 9.18 -12.82 -0.54
CA ASN A 12 9.73 -14.06 -1.08
C ASN A 12 9.46 -13.98 -2.58
N GLU A 13 10.40 -14.43 -3.41
CA GLU A 13 10.34 -14.40 -4.88
C GLU A 13 9.06 -15.08 -5.42
N CYS A 14 7.91 -14.40 -5.31
CA CYS A 14 6.65 -14.81 -5.89
C CYS A 14 6.73 -14.34 -7.34
N ILE A 15 7.42 -15.14 -8.15
CA ILE A 15 7.31 -15.06 -9.59
C ILE A 15 5.85 -15.34 -9.90
N VAL A 16 5.13 -14.30 -10.31
CA VAL A 16 3.75 -14.40 -10.77
C VAL A 16 3.78 -14.66 -12.27
N GLU A 17 3.02 -15.67 -12.71
CA GLU A 17 3.06 -16.13 -14.11
C GLU A 17 2.16 -15.31 -15.05
N SER A 18 1.26 -14.48 -14.49
CA SER A 18 0.34 -13.66 -15.28
C SER A 18 -0.10 -12.38 -14.55
N THR A 19 -0.59 -11.40 -15.31
CA THR A 19 -1.24 -10.19 -14.77
C THR A 19 -2.39 -10.55 -13.83
N LYS A 20 -3.14 -11.61 -14.14
CA LYS A 20 -4.25 -12.08 -13.31
C LYS A 20 -3.77 -12.54 -11.94
N ASP A 21 -2.68 -13.32 -11.89
CA ASP A 21 -2.12 -13.84 -10.64
C ASP A 21 -1.55 -12.72 -9.78
N TYR A 22 -0.89 -11.75 -10.42
CA TYR A 22 -0.46 -10.51 -9.78
C TYR A 22 -1.64 -9.77 -9.13
N LEU A 23 -2.74 -9.56 -9.84
CA LEU A 23 -3.90 -8.84 -9.30
C LEU A 23 -4.59 -9.62 -8.16
N LEU A 24 -4.64 -10.95 -8.25
CA LEU A 24 -5.12 -11.81 -7.15
C LEU A 24 -4.23 -11.67 -5.91
N LEU A 25 -2.90 -11.68 -6.10
CA LEU A 25 -1.95 -11.44 -5.02
C LEU A 25 -2.11 -10.03 -4.43
N MET A 26 -2.32 -9.01 -5.26
CA MET A 26 -2.52 -7.63 -4.81
C MET A 26 -3.78 -7.50 -3.95
N ARG A 27 -4.88 -8.14 -4.33
CA ARG A 27 -6.12 -8.20 -3.54
C ARG A 27 -5.99 -9.01 -2.24
N SER A 28 -5.00 -9.91 -2.13
CA SER A 28 -4.86 -10.78 -0.96
C SER A 28 -4.82 -9.99 0.35
N GLY A 29 -5.65 -10.37 1.32
CA GLY A 29 -5.73 -9.70 2.63
C GLY A 29 -6.59 -8.44 2.67
N ILE A 30 -7.17 -8.01 1.54
CA ILE A 30 -8.27 -7.02 1.48
C ILE A 30 -9.58 -7.76 1.26
N ASP A 31 -10.59 -7.47 2.08
CA ASP A 31 -11.96 -7.86 1.79
C ASP A 31 -12.57 -6.85 0.80
N VAL A 32 -12.56 -7.21 -0.48
CA VAL A 32 -13.06 -6.38 -1.59
C VAL A 32 -14.57 -6.18 -1.53
N ILE A 33 -15.32 -7.12 -0.94
CA ILE A 33 -16.77 -6.99 -0.75
C ILE A 33 -17.02 -5.90 0.28
N SER A 34 -16.34 -5.99 1.43
CA SER A 34 -16.42 -4.96 2.48
C SER A 34 -15.95 -3.58 1.99
N LEU A 35 -14.92 -3.53 1.14
CA LEU A 35 -14.42 -2.29 0.56
C LEU A 35 -15.52 -1.57 -0.24
N LYS A 36 -16.24 -2.30 -1.09
CA LYS A 36 -17.34 -1.76 -1.91
C LYS A 36 -18.48 -1.22 -1.05
N ASP A 37 -18.85 -1.95 0.00
CA ASP A 37 -19.94 -1.55 0.91
C ASP A 37 -19.57 -0.33 1.76
N LYS A 38 -18.30 -0.21 2.15
CA LYS A 38 -17.80 0.90 2.98
C LYS A 38 -17.52 2.17 2.19
N SER A 39 -17.02 2.04 0.96
CA SER A 39 -16.68 3.16 0.10
C SER A 39 -16.70 2.75 -1.36
N GLU A 40 -17.79 3.12 -2.03
CA GLU A 40 -17.92 2.92 -3.47
C GLU A 40 -16.84 3.69 -4.25
N SER A 41 -16.46 4.89 -3.79
CA SER A 41 -15.41 5.72 -4.40
C SER A 41 -14.04 5.02 -4.38
N LEU A 42 -13.63 4.47 -3.24
CA LEU A 42 -12.35 3.76 -3.10
C LEU A 42 -12.35 2.43 -3.85
N TYR A 43 -13.47 1.71 -3.84
CA TYR A 43 -13.63 0.49 -4.64
C TYR A 43 -13.52 0.78 -6.14
N ARG A 44 -14.21 1.81 -6.65
CA ARG A 44 -14.13 2.22 -8.05
C ARG A 44 -12.70 2.60 -8.42
N TYR A 45 -12.02 3.39 -7.57
CA TYR A 45 -10.62 3.76 -7.77
C TYR A 45 -9.70 2.53 -7.88
N TRP A 46 -9.86 1.55 -6.98
CA TRP A 46 -9.12 0.29 -7.03
C TRP A 46 -9.33 -0.42 -8.36
N CYS A 47 -10.60 -0.64 -8.76
CA CYS A 47 -10.92 -1.30 -10.02
C CYS A 47 -10.37 -0.55 -11.25
N THR A 48 -10.38 0.78 -11.23
CA THR A 48 -9.78 1.59 -12.30
C THR A 48 -8.28 1.33 -12.41
N CYS A 49 -7.56 1.25 -11.29
CA CYS A 49 -6.14 0.93 -11.30
C CYS A 49 -5.88 -0.46 -11.86
N GLU A 50 -6.62 -1.48 -11.42
CA GLU A 50 -6.48 -2.84 -11.94
C GLU A 50 -6.76 -2.93 -13.44
N GLN A 51 -7.82 -2.27 -13.90
CA GLN A 51 -8.15 -2.25 -15.32
C GLN A 51 -7.05 -1.57 -16.14
N ARG A 52 -6.44 -0.51 -15.60
CA ARG A 52 -5.33 0.16 -16.27
C ARG A 52 -4.09 -0.74 -16.36
N ILE A 53 -3.80 -1.50 -15.31
CA ILE A 53 -2.72 -2.50 -15.32
C ILE A 53 -2.96 -3.55 -16.43
N ILE A 54 -4.18 -4.09 -16.51
CA ILE A 54 -4.56 -5.06 -17.56
C ILE A 54 -4.29 -4.46 -18.94
N GLN A 55 -4.83 -3.26 -19.22
CA GLN A 55 -4.65 -2.57 -20.50
C GLN A 55 -3.18 -2.37 -20.86
N ILE A 56 -2.36 -1.92 -19.90
CA ILE A 56 -0.93 -1.71 -20.15
C ILE A 56 -0.25 -3.04 -20.50
N THR A 57 -0.52 -4.10 -19.73
CA THR A 57 0.12 -5.41 -19.96
C THR A 57 -0.31 -6.07 -21.29
N GLU A 58 -1.51 -5.79 -21.78
CA GLU A 58 -1.99 -6.27 -23.08
C GLU A 58 -1.41 -5.49 -24.27
N GLN A 59 -0.98 -4.24 -24.06
CA GLN A 59 -0.55 -3.31 -25.11
C GLN A 59 0.96 -3.04 -25.09
N ILE A 60 1.69 -3.65 -24.17
CA ILE A 60 3.12 -3.41 -24.02
C ILE A 60 3.90 -3.92 -25.24
N SER A 61 4.80 -3.07 -25.74
CA SER A 61 5.68 -3.33 -26.86
C SER A 61 7.04 -2.67 -26.61
N GLU A 62 8.03 -2.96 -27.45
CA GLU A 62 9.35 -2.34 -27.35
C GLU A 62 9.29 -0.80 -27.44
N ASP A 63 8.42 -0.27 -28.30
CA ASP A 63 8.27 1.17 -28.55
C ASP A 63 7.72 1.94 -27.35
N ASN A 64 6.90 1.30 -26.52
CA ASN A 64 6.22 1.94 -25.39
C ASN A 64 6.67 1.41 -24.02
N PHE A 65 7.66 0.50 -24.01
CA PHE A 65 8.07 -0.26 -22.83
C PHE A 65 8.36 0.63 -21.63
N TRP A 66 9.23 1.64 -21.78
CA TRP A 66 9.66 2.47 -20.65
C TRP A 66 8.53 3.33 -20.08
N TYR A 67 7.66 3.87 -20.93
CA TYR A 67 6.50 4.65 -20.47
C TYR A 67 5.52 3.77 -19.70
N ASN A 68 5.23 2.59 -20.24
CA ASN A 68 4.32 1.62 -19.64
C ASN A 68 4.89 1.05 -18.34
N LEU A 69 6.20 0.79 -18.26
CA LEU A 69 6.86 0.34 -17.05
C LEU A 69 6.76 1.38 -15.93
N CYS A 70 7.05 2.65 -16.23
CA CYS A 70 6.91 3.74 -15.26
C CYS A 70 5.48 3.85 -14.73
N GLU A 71 4.48 3.73 -15.61
CA GLU A 71 3.07 3.77 -15.20
C GLU A 71 2.69 2.55 -14.35
N LEU A 72 3.15 1.34 -14.70
CA LEU A 72 2.92 0.13 -13.90
C LEU A 72 3.49 0.26 -12.48
N ILE A 73 4.70 0.81 -12.34
CA ILE A 73 5.34 1.04 -11.04
C ILE A 73 4.53 2.03 -10.18
N ASP A 74 4.01 3.09 -10.79
CA ASP A 74 3.15 4.05 -10.09
C ASP A 74 1.80 3.45 -9.67
N LEU A 75 1.17 2.65 -10.54
CA LEU A 75 -0.08 1.94 -10.24
C LEU A 75 0.11 0.89 -9.13
N ASP A 76 1.18 0.11 -9.16
CA ASP A 76 1.53 -0.84 -8.09
C ASP A 76 1.68 -0.12 -6.74
N SER A 77 2.42 0.99 -6.73
CA SER A 77 2.61 1.82 -5.55
C SER A 77 1.29 2.33 -4.99
N LYS A 78 0.42 2.87 -5.85
CA LYS A 78 -0.91 3.36 -5.45
C LYS A 78 -1.75 2.27 -4.81
N LEU A 79 -1.80 1.08 -5.42
CA LEU A 79 -2.53 -0.07 -4.89
C LEU A 79 -1.95 -0.53 -3.54
N CYS A 80 -0.63 -0.58 -3.41
CA CYS A 80 0.05 -0.90 -2.15
C CYS A 80 -0.30 0.10 -1.03
N ILE A 81 -0.34 1.40 -1.34
CA ILE A 81 -0.68 2.46 -0.38
C ILE A 81 -2.14 2.32 0.06
N VAL A 82 -3.07 2.19 -0.90
CA VAL A 82 -4.49 2.01 -0.60
C VAL A 82 -4.69 0.77 0.28
N LYS A 83 -4.11 -0.37 -0.12
CA LYS A 83 -4.16 -1.63 0.63
C LYS A 83 -3.70 -1.46 2.07
N SER A 84 -2.54 -0.83 2.26
CA SER A 84 -1.94 -0.59 3.56
C SER A 84 -2.83 0.30 4.42
N LEU A 85 -3.23 1.48 3.92
CA LEU A 85 -4.02 2.44 4.69
C LEU A 85 -5.41 1.90 5.02
N TYR A 86 -6.08 1.27 4.06
CA TYR A 86 -7.38 0.61 4.29
C TYR A 86 -7.27 -0.48 5.35
N THR A 87 -6.28 -1.36 5.25
CA THR A 87 -6.08 -2.42 6.24
C THR A 87 -5.78 -1.87 7.63
N GLN A 88 -4.99 -0.80 7.72
CA GLN A 88 -4.67 -0.13 8.99
C GLN A 88 -5.89 0.54 9.61
N LYS A 89 -6.73 1.17 8.79
CA LYS A 89 -8.01 1.72 9.20
C LYS A 89 -8.92 0.61 9.76
N GLU A 90 -9.19 -0.42 8.96
CA GLU A 90 -10.21 -1.43 9.29
C GLU A 90 -9.80 -2.42 10.38
N LYS A 91 -8.54 -2.85 10.41
CA LYS A 91 -8.10 -3.87 11.38
C LYS A 91 -7.63 -3.30 12.72
N PHE A 92 -7.10 -2.07 12.72
CA PHE A 92 -6.40 -1.52 13.89
C PHE A 92 -7.00 -0.22 14.43
N GLY A 93 -8.05 0.31 13.78
CA GLY A 93 -8.68 1.59 14.11
C GLY A 93 -7.71 2.77 14.07
N PHE A 94 -6.56 2.58 13.41
CA PHE A 94 -5.43 3.49 13.53
C PHE A 94 -5.65 4.78 12.72
N PHE A 95 -6.56 4.71 11.74
CA PHE A 95 -6.90 5.79 10.83
C PHE A 95 -8.40 6.06 10.77
N ASP A 96 -9.10 5.92 11.89
CA ASP A 96 -10.56 6.14 11.94
C ASP A 96 -10.95 7.56 11.50
N THR A 97 -10.08 8.54 11.73
CA THR A 97 -10.25 9.95 11.32
C THR A 97 -9.93 10.23 9.85
N ILE A 98 -9.32 9.28 9.13
CA ILE A 98 -8.99 9.44 7.71
C ILE A 98 -10.17 8.93 6.87
N SER A 99 -10.72 9.77 6.01
CA SER A 99 -11.75 9.36 5.07
C SER A 99 -11.18 8.46 3.96
N TYR A 100 -12.03 7.68 3.31
CA TYR A 100 -11.60 6.86 2.19
C TYR A 100 -11.12 7.70 1.00
N GLU A 101 -11.71 8.88 0.79
CA GLU A 101 -11.27 9.85 -0.22
C GLU A 101 -9.85 10.34 0.07
N LYS A 102 -9.50 10.53 1.34
CA LYS A 102 -8.16 10.92 1.74
C LYS A 102 -7.14 9.79 1.50
N ILE A 103 -7.56 8.52 1.62
CA ILE A 103 -6.72 7.38 1.24
C ILE A 103 -6.40 7.41 -0.26
N ILE A 104 -7.38 7.76 -1.11
CA ILE A 104 -7.13 7.95 -2.55
C ILE A 104 -6.12 9.06 -2.76
N GLU A 105 -6.34 10.24 -2.16
CA GLU A 105 -5.43 11.38 -2.27
C GLU A 105 -3.99 11.01 -1.87
N PHE A 106 -3.81 10.32 -0.74
CA PHE A 106 -2.50 9.88 -0.29
C PHE A 106 -1.83 8.90 -1.25
N SER A 107 -2.60 8.02 -1.89
CA SER A 107 -2.03 7.13 -2.91
C SER A 107 -1.43 7.90 -4.09
N HIS A 108 -2.00 9.07 -4.44
CA HIS A 108 -1.46 9.95 -5.48
C HIS A 108 -0.26 10.78 -5.01
N THR A 109 -0.31 11.35 -3.80
CA THR A 109 0.77 12.23 -3.32
C THR A 109 2.00 11.45 -2.89
N ASP A 110 1.83 10.21 -2.45
CA ASP A 110 2.89 9.46 -1.78
C ASP A 110 3.50 8.35 -2.65
N SER A 111 2.98 8.06 -3.84
CA SER A 111 3.51 6.99 -4.72
C SER A 111 4.99 7.20 -5.07
N GLY A 112 5.40 8.44 -5.35
CA GLY A 112 6.80 8.77 -5.62
C GLY A 112 7.72 8.51 -4.41
N PHE A 113 7.30 8.92 -3.22
CA PHE A 113 8.06 8.67 -1.98
C PHE A 113 8.12 7.18 -1.64
N PHE A 114 7.02 6.47 -1.86
CA PHE A 114 6.94 5.02 -1.69
C PHE A 114 7.94 4.30 -2.62
N ASN A 115 7.99 4.68 -3.90
CA ASN A 115 8.95 4.15 -4.86
C ASN A 115 10.40 4.41 -4.45
N HIS A 116 10.72 5.64 -4.03
CA HIS A 116 12.06 5.97 -3.54
C HIS A 116 12.46 5.09 -2.36
N GLU A 117 11.55 4.86 -1.41
CA GLU A 117 11.81 3.99 -0.28
C GLU A 117 12.06 2.53 -0.70
N MET A 118 11.28 2.01 -1.66
CA MET A 118 11.44 0.65 -2.19
C MET A 118 12.76 0.45 -2.92
N CYS A 119 13.30 1.51 -3.54
CA CYS A 119 14.64 1.50 -4.12
C CYS A 119 15.77 1.66 -3.09
N GLY A 120 15.47 1.65 -1.78
CA GLY A 120 16.48 1.71 -0.72
C GLY A 120 16.99 3.12 -0.43
N TYR A 121 16.36 4.17 -0.96
CA TYR A 121 16.70 5.53 -0.57
C TYR A 121 16.31 5.76 0.90
N ASN A 122 17.29 6.16 1.71
CA ASN A 122 17.08 6.42 3.13
C ASN A 122 16.47 7.82 3.32
N LEU A 123 15.14 7.90 3.19
CA LEU A 123 14.37 9.12 3.33
C LEU A 123 14.36 9.70 4.76
N LYS A 124 15.19 9.19 5.69
CA LYS A 124 15.42 9.80 7.00
C LYS A 124 16.27 11.08 6.94
N GLU A 125 16.86 11.39 5.79
CA GLU A 125 17.73 12.54 5.60
C GLU A 125 16.96 13.87 5.35
N GLN A 126 15.66 13.80 5.05
CA GLN A 126 14.80 14.99 4.94
C GLN A 126 13.43 14.75 5.61
N GLY A 127 12.86 15.79 6.22
CA GLY A 127 11.51 15.72 6.77
C GLY A 127 10.49 15.58 5.63
N HIS A 128 9.74 14.48 5.58
CA HIS A 128 8.74 14.24 4.54
C HIS A 128 7.32 14.30 5.09
N SER A 129 6.42 14.94 4.35
CA SER A 129 5.00 15.08 4.68
C SER A 129 4.17 13.82 4.36
N SER A 130 4.78 12.76 3.84
CA SER A 130 4.07 11.55 3.41
C SER A 130 3.47 10.79 4.60
N ILE A 131 2.21 10.41 4.47
CA ILE A 131 1.47 9.74 5.54
C ILE A 131 2.02 8.35 5.84
N ILE A 132 2.62 7.68 4.86
CA ILE A 132 3.23 6.36 5.02
C ILE A 132 4.32 6.38 6.11
N PHE A 133 5.02 7.50 6.25
CA PHE A 133 6.05 7.70 7.28
C PHE A 133 5.44 8.04 8.66
N PHE A 134 4.40 8.88 8.71
CA PHE A 134 3.69 9.18 9.96
C PHE A 134 2.99 7.93 10.52
N ALA A 135 2.35 7.15 9.64
CA ALA A 135 1.72 5.87 9.93
C ALA A 135 2.69 4.89 10.61
N ARG A 136 3.90 4.75 10.06
CA ARG A 136 4.95 3.86 10.57
C ARG A 136 5.42 4.22 11.96
N ASN A 137 5.74 5.49 12.17
CA ASN A 137 6.25 5.95 13.47
C ASN A 137 5.18 5.80 14.54
N MET A 138 3.93 6.13 14.24
CA MET A 138 2.86 6.01 15.23
C MET A 138 2.42 4.56 15.46
N ALA A 139 2.36 3.69 14.44
CA ALA A 139 2.04 2.28 14.62
C ALA A 139 3.13 1.54 15.42
N ALA A 140 4.41 1.83 15.15
CA ALA A 140 5.53 1.32 15.93
C ALA A 140 5.48 1.82 17.38
N SER A 141 5.22 3.12 17.58
CA SER A 141 5.08 3.71 18.92
C SER A 141 3.90 3.12 19.70
N LYS A 142 2.76 2.87 19.04
CA LYS A 142 1.60 2.22 19.65
C LYS A 142 1.90 0.77 20.04
N GLN A 143 2.64 0.02 19.23
CA GLN A 143 3.03 -1.36 19.59
C GLN A 143 3.99 -1.40 20.77
N ILE A 144 4.94 -0.45 20.86
CA ILE A 144 5.82 -0.30 22.02
C ILE A 144 4.98 0.02 23.27
N PHE A 145 4.11 1.03 23.18
CA PHE A 145 3.25 1.43 24.30
C PHE A 145 2.30 0.31 24.79
N LEU A 146 1.71 -0.45 23.86
CA LEU A 146 0.84 -1.59 24.22
C LEU A 146 1.61 -2.76 24.82
N LYS A 147 2.86 -2.97 24.39
CA LYS A 147 3.75 -4.00 24.94
C LYS A 147 4.16 -3.63 26.37
N GLU A 148 4.59 -2.39 26.57
CA GLU A 148 4.94 -1.86 27.90
C GLU A 148 3.76 -1.93 28.87
N ARG A 149 2.54 -1.58 28.43
CA ARG A 149 1.33 -1.72 29.27
C ARG A 149 1.02 -3.17 29.65
N LYS A 150 1.24 -4.14 28.75
CA LYS A 150 0.99 -5.56 29.03
C LYS A 150 2.00 -6.12 30.04
N GLU A 151 3.27 -5.73 29.92
CA GLU A 151 4.33 -6.11 30.86
C GLU A 151 4.08 -5.51 32.27
N GLN A 152 3.50 -4.31 32.35
CA GLN A 152 3.12 -3.69 33.63
C GLN A 152 1.86 -4.29 34.28
N THR A 153 1.00 -4.97 33.53
CA THR A 153 -0.25 -5.58 34.04
C THR A 153 -0.15 -7.09 34.28
N SER A 154 1.03 -7.69 34.05
CA SER A 154 1.31 -9.11 34.30
C SER A 154 2.15 -9.35 35.57
N VAL A 155 2.14 -8.37 36.49
CA VAL A 155 2.69 -8.45 37.86
C VAL A 155 1.55 -8.51 38.86
#